data_AF-A0A2Z5JSJ1-F1
#
_entry.id   AF-A0A2Z5JSJ1-F1
#
_cell.length_a   1.000
_cell.length_b   1.000
_cell.length_c   1.000
_cell.angle_alpha   90.00
_cell.angle_beta   90.00
_cell.angle_gamma   90.00
#
_symmetry.space_group_name_H-M   'P 1'
#
loop_
_entity.id
_entity.type
_entity.pdbx_description
1 polymer ?
#
loop_
_entity_poly.entity_id
_entity_poly.type
_entity_poly.pdbx_seq_one_letter_code
_entity_poly.pdbx_strand_id
1 'polypeptide(L)'
;MDRAAAELALADRSLVCTYLSDLDAAGHMLGVDSDDWRDQLLRADRLAQRLANRLPPRSALYITSDHDTVDIAAQDRIDFDHEWDLRSGVALLGGEARARHVYTEPGASTNA
;
A
#
# COMPACT_ATOMS: atom_id res chain seq x y z
N MET A 1 4.87 -14.35 12.16
CA MET A 1 5.29 -13.68 13.41
C MET A 1 6.13 -14.56 14.33
N ASP A 2 5.70 -15.76 14.72
CA ASP A 2 6.50 -16.63 15.61
C ASP A 2 7.90 -16.96 15.06
N ARG A 3 7.99 -17.15 13.73
CA ARG A 3 9.27 -17.31 13.05
C ARG A 3 10.18 -16.11 13.21
N ALA A 4 9.67 -14.87 13.11
CA ALA A 4 10.50 -13.67 13.18
C ALA A 4 11.21 -13.55 14.55
N ALA A 5 10.48 -13.80 15.64
CA ALA A 5 11.07 -13.84 16.98
C ALA A 5 12.08 -14.98 17.15
N ALA A 6 11.80 -16.16 16.58
CA ALA A 6 12.72 -17.29 16.62
C ALA A 6 14.03 -16.99 15.86
N GLU A 7 13.95 -16.45 14.65
CA GLU A 7 15.12 -16.07 13.85
C GLU A 7 15.95 -14.98 14.55
N LEU A 8 15.28 -13.99 15.17
CA LEU A 8 15.95 -12.94 15.95
C LEU A 8 16.74 -13.53 17.14
N ALA A 9 16.27 -14.63 17.73
CA ALA A 9 16.90 -15.29 18.88
C ALA A 9 18.14 -16.14 18.51
N LEU A 10 18.36 -16.46 17.23
CA LEU A 10 19.44 -17.35 16.80
C LEU A 10 20.82 -16.68 16.70
N ALA A 11 20.87 -15.35 16.70
CA ALA A 11 22.11 -14.58 16.53
C ALA A 11 22.21 -13.44 17.54
N ASP A 12 23.45 -13.17 17.99
CA ASP A 12 23.73 -12.07 18.93
C ASP A 12 23.40 -10.69 18.34
N ARG A 13 23.52 -10.54 17.01
CA ARG A 13 23.14 -9.33 16.26
C ARG A 13 22.45 -9.72 14.96
N SER A 14 21.19 -9.32 14.80
CA SER A 14 20.43 -9.55 13.57
C SER A 14 19.38 -8.46 13.36
N LEU A 15 18.93 -8.32 12.12
CA LEU A 15 17.78 -7.52 11.72
C LEU A 15 16.81 -8.45 11.01
N VAL A 16 15.58 -8.55 11.53
CA VAL A 16 14.53 -9.38 10.95
C VAL A 16 13.38 -8.48 10.50
N CYS A 17 13.08 -8.48 9.21
CA CYS A 17 11.99 -7.72 8.62
C CYS A 17 10.79 -8.65 8.37
N THR A 18 9.60 -8.22 8.77
CA THR A 18 8.33 -8.89 8.45
C THR A 18 7.40 -7.90 7.77
N TYR A 19 6.66 -8.38 6.76
CA TYR A 19 5.75 -7.58 5.94
C TYR A 19 4.35 -8.20 5.96
N LEU A 20 3.32 -7.37 5.97
CA LEU A 20 1.91 -7.74 5.91
C LEU A 20 1.23 -6.93 4.80
N SER A 21 0.64 -7.60 3.82
CA SER A 21 -0.04 -6.97 2.67
C SER A 21 -1.57 -6.97 2.76
N ASP A 22 -2.14 -7.79 3.64
CA ASP A 22 -3.58 -8.09 3.60
C ASP A 22 -4.46 -6.89 3.95
N LEU A 23 -3.97 -6.00 4.82
CA LEU A 23 -4.67 -4.77 5.20
C LEU A 23 -4.79 -3.80 4.02
N ASP A 24 -3.70 -3.62 3.28
CA ASP A 24 -3.67 -2.78 2.07
C ASP A 24 -4.58 -3.36 0.98
N ALA A 25 -4.50 -4.67 0.75
CA ALA A 25 -5.36 -5.35 -0.22
C ALA A 25 -6.86 -5.19 0.09
N ALA A 26 -7.25 -5.31 1.36
CA ALA A 26 -8.63 -5.07 1.79
C ALA A 26 -9.06 -3.62 1.55
N GLY A 27 -8.17 -2.66 1.84
CA GLY A 27 -8.45 -1.24 1.63
C GLY A 27 -8.67 -0.91 0.16
N HIS A 28 -7.84 -1.48 -0.72
CA HIS A 28 -7.96 -1.30 -2.16
C HIS A 28 -9.22 -1.94 -2.77
N MET A 29 -9.63 -3.11 -2.29
CA MET A 29 -10.76 -3.83 -2.89
C MET A 29 -12.12 -3.44 -2.31
N LEU A 30 -12.17 -3.13 -1.02
CA LEU A 30 -13.42 -3.01 -0.27
C LEU A 30 -13.59 -1.64 0.42
N GLY A 31 -12.54 -0.81 0.41
CA GLY A 31 -12.54 0.51 1.04
C GLY A 31 -12.16 0.47 2.51
N VAL A 32 -11.63 1.58 3.02
CA VAL A 32 -11.07 1.67 4.38
C VAL A 32 -12.14 1.68 5.47
N ASP A 33 -13.37 2.05 5.14
CA ASP A 33 -14.48 2.01 6.11
C ASP A 33 -15.15 0.63 6.22
N SER A 34 -14.75 -0.34 5.38
CA SER A 34 -15.37 -1.67 5.33
C SER A 34 -15.10 -2.54 6.57
N ASP A 35 -16.02 -3.45 6.87
CA ASP A 35 -15.85 -4.47 7.91
C ASP A 35 -14.65 -5.37 7.61
N ASP A 36 -14.43 -5.75 6.35
CA ASP A 36 -13.28 -6.54 5.91
C ASP A 36 -11.95 -5.85 6.19
N TRP A 37 -11.84 -4.53 5.92
CA TRP A 37 -10.63 -3.78 6.24
C TRP A 37 -10.40 -3.73 7.75
N ARG A 38 -11.44 -3.46 8.54
CA ARG A 38 -11.38 -3.46 10.01
C ARG A 38 -10.95 -4.83 10.57
N ASP A 39 -11.42 -5.92 9.97
CA ASP A 39 -11.02 -7.28 10.32
C ASP A 39 -9.55 -7.54 10.02
N GLN A 40 -9.02 -7.07 8.89
CA GLN A 40 -7.58 -7.15 8.60
C GLN A 40 -6.75 -6.29 9.56
N LEU A 41 -7.25 -5.12 9.96
CA LEU A 41 -6.58 -4.26 10.92
C LEU A 41 -6.45 -4.95 12.27
N LEU A 42 -7.53 -5.58 12.74
CA LEU A 42 -7.53 -6.38 13.98
C LEU A 42 -6.58 -7.59 13.90
N ARG A 43 -6.41 -8.18 12.71
CA ARG A 43 -5.42 -9.25 12.50
C ARG A 43 -3.99 -8.70 12.60
N ALA A 44 -3.71 -7.57 11.96
CA ALA A 44 -2.40 -6.92 12.03
C ALA A 44 -2.03 -6.55 13.47
N ASP A 45 -2.97 -5.95 14.23
CA ASP A 45 -2.82 -5.64 15.66
C ASP A 45 -2.46 -6.89 16.48
N ARG A 46 -3.25 -7.96 16.35
CA ARG A 46 -3.00 -9.22 17.08
C ARG A 46 -1.67 -9.86 16.72
N LEU A 47 -1.24 -9.74 15.47
CA LEU A 47 0.05 -10.24 15.01
C LEU A 47 1.21 -9.43 15.60
N ALA A 48 1.09 -8.10 15.63
CA ALA A 48 2.05 -7.20 16.26
C ALA A 48 2.16 -7.46 17.77
N GLN A 49 1.03 -7.56 18.47
CA GLN A 49 0.99 -7.87 19.90
C GLN A 49 1.63 -9.23 20.21
N ARG A 50 1.36 -10.25 19.37
CA ARG A 50 1.99 -11.58 19.51
C ARG A 50 3.49 -11.53 19.30
N LEU A 51 3.97 -10.77 18.31
CA LEU A 51 5.40 -10.59 18.09
C LEU A 51 6.06 -9.90 19.28
N ALA A 52 5.50 -8.78 19.75
CA ALA A 52 5.99 -8.03 20.90
C ALA A 52 6.14 -8.91 22.15
N ASN A 53 5.15 -9.76 22.42
CA ASN A 53 5.17 -10.68 23.58
C ASN A 53 6.20 -11.80 23.49
N ARG A 54 6.82 -12.02 22.32
CA ARG A 54 7.80 -13.10 22.08
C ARG A 54 9.20 -12.61 21.79
N LEU A 55 9.44 -11.29 21.83
CA LEU A 55 10.77 -10.74 21.57
C LEU A 55 11.78 -11.24 22.60
N PRO A 56 12.99 -11.64 22.18
CA PRO A 56 14.09 -11.89 23.10
C PRO A 56 14.43 -10.64 23.93
N PRO A 57 15.00 -10.79 25.13
CA PRO A 57 15.51 -9.67 25.90
C PRO A 57 16.48 -8.82 25.07
N ARG A 58 16.52 -7.50 25.33
CA ARG A 58 17.39 -6.54 24.63
C ARG A 58 17.09 -6.38 23.12
N SER A 59 15.89 -6.74 22.68
CA SER A 59 15.39 -6.48 21.33
C SER A 59 14.63 -5.15 21.24
N ALA A 60 14.56 -4.58 20.04
CA ALA A 60 13.68 -3.46 19.70
C ALA A 60 12.75 -3.86 18.56
N LEU A 61 11.50 -3.41 18.59
CA LEU A 61 10.51 -3.63 17.54
C LEU A 61 10.09 -2.28 16.96
N TYR A 62 10.23 -2.14 15.65
CA TYR A 62 9.72 -1.01 14.89
C TYR A 62 8.57 -1.50 14.03
N ILE A 63 7.45 -0.79 14.10
CA ILE A 63 6.26 -1.03 13.29
C ILE A 63 6.01 0.25 12.51
N THR A 64 5.87 0.14 11.19
CA THR A 64 5.63 1.26 10.30
C THR A 64 4.80 0.79 9.11
N SER A 65 4.18 1.75 8.43
CA SER A 65 3.62 1.58 7.08
C SER A 65 4.44 2.42 6.09
N ASP A 66 4.40 2.07 4.83
CA ASP A 66 4.94 2.85 3.72
C ASP A 66 3.93 3.89 3.21
N HIS A 67 2.64 3.57 3.26
CA HIS A 67 1.56 4.49 2.93
C HIS A 67 0.26 4.16 3.68
N ASP A 68 -0.76 4.97 3.43
CA ASP A 68 -2.14 4.78 3.89
C ASP A 68 -3.06 4.55 2.68
N THR A 69 -4.34 4.32 2.95
CA THR A 69 -5.38 4.15 1.96
C THR A 69 -6.50 5.16 2.21
N VAL A 70 -7.13 5.66 1.15
CA VAL A 70 -8.28 6.57 1.24
C VAL A 70 -9.38 6.12 0.29
N ASP A 71 -10.63 6.29 0.72
CA ASP A 71 -11.78 6.02 -0.14
C ASP A 71 -11.98 7.14 -1.15
N ILE A 72 -12.17 6.77 -2.43
CA ILE A 72 -12.47 7.71 -3.51
C ILE A 72 -13.93 7.55 -3.91
N ALA A 73 -14.74 8.58 -3.68
CA ALA A 73 -16.15 8.56 -4.04
C ALA A 73 -16.33 8.46 -5.56
N ALA A 74 -17.42 7.85 -6.01
CA ALA A 74 -17.61 7.55 -7.43
C ALA A 74 -17.58 8.80 -8.33
N GLN A 75 -18.13 9.92 -7.85
CA GLN A 75 -18.15 11.19 -8.58
C GLN A 75 -16.76 11.85 -8.71
N ASP A 76 -15.80 11.46 -7.87
CA ASP A 76 -14.43 11.99 -7.88
C ASP A 76 -13.49 11.13 -8.74
N ARG A 77 -14.01 10.05 -9.34
CA ARG A 77 -13.24 9.16 -10.23
C ARG A 77 -13.34 9.67 -11.66
N ILE A 78 -12.19 10.05 -12.21
CA ILE A 78 -12.07 10.47 -13.61
C ILE A 78 -11.66 9.26 -14.45
N ASP A 79 -12.48 8.91 -15.42
CA ASP A 79 -12.20 7.82 -16.36
C ASP A 79 -11.73 8.38 -17.70
N PHE A 80 -10.43 8.19 -17.95
CA PHE A 80 -9.76 8.58 -19.19
C PHE A 80 -10.43 8.00 -20.44
N ASP A 81 -10.96 6.77 -20.35
CA ASP A 81 -11.56 6.07 -21.48
C ASP A 81 -13.03 6.44 -21.73
N HIS A 82 -13.62 7.28 -20.89
CA HIS A 82 -14.95 7.85 -21.11
C HIS A 82 -14.91 9.31 -21.57
N GLU A 83 -13.87 10.07 -21.20
CA GLU A 83 -13.73 11.47 -21.59
C GLU A 83 -12.90 11.61 -22.88
N TRP A 84 -13.51 12.06 -23.97
CA TRP A 84 -12.83 12.19 -25.26
C TRP A 84 -11.72 13.26 -25.22
N ASP A 85 -11.96 14.36 -24.51
CA ASP A 85 -11.03 15.48 -24.35
C ASP A 85 -9.72 15.03 -23.70
N LEU A 86 -9.78 14.10 -22.75
CA LEU A 86 -8.59 13.57 -22.06
C LEU A 86 -7.71 12.72 -22.98
N ARG A 87 -8.29 12.08 -24.01
CA ARG A 87 -7.58 11.24 -24.98
C ARG A 87 -6.93 12.03 -26.11
N SER A 88 -7.40 13.24 -26.37
CA SER A 88 -6.91 14.05 -27.48
C SER A 88 -5.41 14.36 -27.35
N GLY A 89 -4.62 13.92 -28.32
CA GLY A 89 -3.17 14.16 -28.36
C GLY A 89 -2.35 13.33 -27.35
N VAL A 90 -2.95 12.31 -26.71
CA VAL A 90 -2.24 11.37 -25.83
C VAL A 90 -1.87 10.10 -26.60
N ALA A 91 -0.57 9.82 -26.69
CA ALA A 91 -0.02 8.63 -27.34
C ALA A 91 0.01 7.42 -26.38
N LEU A 92 0.30 7.65 -25.10
CA LEU A 92 0.35 6.61 -24.08
C LEU A 92 -0.02 7.19 -22.71
N LEU A 93 -0.76 6.40 -21.92
CA LEU A 93 -1.00 6.66 -20.51
C LEU A 93 -0.29 5.60 -19.68
N GLY A 94 0.66 6.03 -18.84
CA GLY A 94 1.38 5.18 -17.89
C GLY A 94 1.12 5.57 -16.45
N GLY A 95 1.80 4.90 -15.53
CA GLY A 95 1.63 5.11 -14.09
C GLY A 95 0.38 4.43 -13.52
N GLU A 96 0.13 4.66 -12.24
CA GLU A 96 -1.04 4.13 -11.54
C GLU A 96 -2.13 5.19 -11.39
N ALA A 97 -3.28 4.82 -10.82
CA ALA A 97 -4.46 5.69 -10.80
C ALA A 97 -4.25 7.05 -10.10
N ARG A 98 -3.34 7.12 -9.11
CA ARG A 98 -3.07 8.33 -8.32
C ARG A 98 -1.94 9.20 -8.92
N ALA A 99 -1.07 8.63 -9.75
CA ALA A 99 0.07 9.26 -10.39
C ALA A 99 0.19 8.78 -11.84
N ARG A 100 -0.50 9.51 -12.73
CA ARG A 100 -0.49 9.24 -14.17
C ARG A 100 0.71 9.91 -14.84
N HIS A 101 1.35 9.17 -15.75
CA HIS A 101 2.33 9.70 -16.67
C HIS A 101 1.70 9.77 -18.06
N VAL A 102 1.49 10.99 -18.56
CA VAL A 102 0.89 11.22 -19.88
C VAL A 102 1.99 11.44 -20.91
N TYR A 103 2.02 10.60 -21.93
CA TYR A 103 2.93 10.74 -23.05
C TYR A 103 2.12 11.25 -24.24
N THR A 104 2.50 12.42 -24.76
CA THR A 104 1.76 13.09 -25.83
C THR A 104 2.22 12.64 -27.21
N GLU A 105 1.32 12.71 -28.19
CA GLU A 105 1.68 12.69 -29.60
C GLU A 105 2.66 13.85 -29.93
N PRO A 106 3.48 13.72 -30.99
CA PRO A 106 4.37 14.80 -31.40
C PRO A 106 3.61 16.11 -31.65
N GLY A 107 4.04 17.19 -30.99
CA GLY A 107 3.44 18.52 -31.12
C GLY A 107 2.17 18.76 -30.29
N ALA A 108 1.73 17.77 -29.49
CA ALA A 108 0.57 17.91 -28.60
C ALA A 108 0.94 18.44 -27.19
N SER A 109 2.22 18.43 -26.80
CA SER A 109 2.70 19.12 -25.59
C SER A 109 3.08 20.58 -25.90
N THR A 110 2.70 21.50 -25.01
CA THR A 110 3.12 22.92 -25.09
C THR A 110 4.52 23.17 -24.53
N ASN A 111 5.11 22.18 -23.87
CA ASN A 111 6.49 22.22 -23.43
C ASN A 111 7.38 21.73 -24.58
N ALA A 112 8.01 22.69 -25.26
CA ALA A 112 9.13 22.47 -26.18
C ALA A 112 10.46 22.37 -25.41
#